data_AF-A0A2S9FCH7-F1
#
_entry.id   AF-A0A2S9FCH7-F1
#
_cell.length_a   1.000
_cell.length_b   1.000
_cell.length_c   1.000
_cell.angle_alpha   90.00
_cell.angle_beta   90.00
_cell.angle_gamma   90.00
#
_symmetry.space_group_name_H-M   'P 1'
#
loop_
_entity.id
_entity.type
_entity.pdbx_description
1 polymer ?
#
loop_
_entity_poly.entity_id
_entity_poly.type
_entity_poly.pdbx_seq_one_letter_code
_entity_poly.pdbx_strand_id
1 'polypeptide(L)' 'MSSALEVTHPRPEIAVLTLNRPDKLNALSYDLVEALHVELDALAADN' A
#
# COMPACT_ATOMS: atom_id res chain seq x y z
N MET A 1 -7.35 -8.87 11.59
CA MET A 1 -7.49 -8.66 10.14
C MET A 1 -6.21 -8.01 9.66
N SER A 2 -5.25 -8.79 9.16
CA SER A 2 -3.97 -8.26 8.66
C SER A 2 -4.23 -7.54 7.34
N SER A 3 -3.92 -6.24 7.26
CA SER A 3 -4.04 -5.49 6.01
C SER A 3 -3.02 -6.01 5.02
N ALA A 4 -3.42 -6.23 3.76
CA ALA A 4 -2.52 -6.69 2.71
C ALA A 4 -1.48 -5.63 2.31
N LEU A 5 -1.76 -4.37 2.65
CA LEU A 5 -0.96 -3.20 2.35
C LEU A 5 -0.85 -2.33 3.61
N GLU A 6 0.36 -1.89 3.94
CA GLU A 6 0.63 -0.97 5.03
C GLU A 6 1.24 0.32 4.49
N VAL A 7 0.70 1.46 4.90
CA VAL A 7 1.19 2.78 4.49
C VAL A 7 1.82 3.46 5.70
N THR A 8 3.04 3.94 5.53
CA THR A 8 3.78 4.68 6.56
C THR A 8 4.36 5.96 5.98
N HIS A 9 4.43 7.01 6.78
CA HIS A 9 5.00 8.30 6.37
C HIS A 9 6.24 8.60 7.22
N PRO A 10 7.42 8.01 6.88
CA PRO A 10 8.65 8.26 7.64
C PRO A 10 9.11 9.71 7.53
N ARG A 11 8.69 10.44 6.50
CA ARG A 11 8.87 11.88 6.35
C ARG A 11 7.56 12.50 5.87
N PRO A 12 7.30 13.79 6.13
CA PRO A 12 6.09 14.46 5.66
C PRO A 12 5.90 14.39 4.14
N GLU A 13 7.01 14.36 3.39
CA GLU A 13 7.03 14.40 1.93
C GLU A 13 7.19 13.01 1.29
N ILE A 14 7.27 11.94 2.11
CA ILE A 14 7.54 10.58 1.63
C ILE A 14 6.57 9.60 2.26
N ALA A 15 5.70 9.02 1.43
CA ALA A 15 4.90 7.86 1.75
C ALA A 15 5.64 6.57 1.37
N VAL A 16 5.59 5.56 2.24
CA VAL A 16 6.15 4.23 2.04
C VAL A 16 5.01 3.21 2.12
N LEU A 17 4.73 2.55 1.00
CA LEU A 17 3.74 1.49 0.89
C LEU A 17 4.44 0.13 0.97
N THR A 18 4.16 -0.63 2.03
CA THR A 18 4.70 -1.97 2.27
C THR A 18 3.66 -3.01 1.92
N LEU A 19 4.00 -3.91 0.99
CA LEU A 19 3.18 -5.10 0.71
C LEU A 19 3.35 -6.07 1.89
N ASN A 20 2.34 -6.18 2.76
CA ASN A 20 2.40 -6.99 3.97
C ASN A 20 1.78 -8.38 3.76
N ARG A 21 2.33 -9.15 2.81
CA ARG A 21 1.91 -10.53 2.54
C ARG A 21 3.08 -11.51 2.50
N PRO A 22 3.82 -11.65 3.61
CA PRO A 22 4.99 -12.53 3.67
C PRO A 22 4.63 -13.98 3.36
N ASP A 23 3.47 -14.47 3.83
CA ASP A 23 3.01 -15.85 3.64
C ASP A 23 2.79 -16.23 2.17
N LYS A 24 2.60 -15.24 1.29
CA LYS A 24 2.39 -15.44 -0.16
C LYS A 24 3.50 -14.82 -1.00
N LEU A 25 4.65 -14.50 -0.40
CA LEU A 25 5.77 -13.84 -1.09
C LEU A 25 5.34 -12.56 -1.84
N ASN A 26 4.39 -11.82 -1.26
CA ASN A 26 3.79 -10.64 -1.88
C ASN A 26 3.15 -10.89 -3.25
N ALA A 27 2.66 -12.11 -3.49
CA ALA A 27 1.86 -12.41 -4.67
C ALA A 27 0.72 -11.38 -4.83
N LEU A 28 0.60 -10.84 -6.03
CA LEU A 28 -0.42 -9.87 -6.39
C LEU A 28 -1.78 -10.58 -6.40
N SER A 29 -2.61 -10.33 -5.38
CA SER A 29 -4.04 -10.68 -5.43
C SER A 29 -4.85 -9.46 -5.79
N TYR A 30 -6.09 -9.71 -6.22
CA TYR A 30 -7.06 -8.67 -6.52
C TYR A 30 -7.15 -7.61 -5.41
N ASP A 31 -7.36 -8.04 -4.16
CA ASP A 31 -7.47 -7.14 -3.01
C ASP A 31 -6.24 -6.25 -2.79
N LEU A 32 -5.03 -6.77 -3.07
CA LEU A 32 -3.79 -6.00 -2.92
C LEU A 32 -3.65 -4.97 -4.04
N VAL A 33 -4.01 -5.34 -5.26
CA VAL A 33 -3.96 -4.43 -6.41
C VAL A 33 -5.00 -3.32 -6.27
N GLU A 34 -6.19 -3.64 -5.78
CA GLU A 34 -7.24 -2.66 -5.49
C GLU A 34 -6.80 -1.68 -4.39
N ALA A 35 -6.31 -2.20 -3.26
CA ALA A 35 -5.79 -1.35 -2.18
C ALA A 35 -4.63 -0.46 -2.65
N LEU A 36 -3.73 -1.01 -3.48
CA LEU A 36 -2.62 -0.25 -4.03
C LEU A 36 -3.08 0.89 -4.95
N HIS A 37 -4.07 0.67 -5.81
CA HIS A 37 -4.62 1.74 -6.66
C HIS A 37 -5.25 2.84 -5.81
N VAL A 38 -6.05 2.49 -4.81
CA VAL A 38 -6.71 3.46 -3.92
C VAL A 38 -5.69 4.34 -3.21
N GLU A 39 -4.63 3.75 -2.63
CA GLU A 39 -3.59 4.52 -1.94
C GLU A 39 -2.76 5.38 -2.89
N LEU A 40 -2.46 4.89 -4.09
CA LEU A 40 -1.74 5.68 -5.10
C LEU A 40 -2.56 6.86 -5.60
N ASP A 41 -3.87 6.67 -5.83
CA ASP A 41 -4.78 7.76 -6.23
C ASP A 41 -4.92 8.81 -5.11
N ALA A 42 -4.96 8.37 -3.84
CA ALA A 42 -4.98 9.28 -2.70
C ALA A 42 -3.70 10.11 -2.61
N LEU A 43 -2.52 9.49 -2.79
CA LEU A 43 -1.24 10.19 -2.80
C LEU A 43 -1.09 11.13 -4.00
N ALA A 44 -1.65 10.77 -5.16
CA ALA A 44 -1.64 11.65 -6.33
C ALA A 44 -2.54 12.89 -6.13
N ALA A 45 -3.58 12.78 -5.30
CA ALA A 45 -4.44 13.90 -4.93
C ALA A 45 -3.86 14.78 -3.81
N ASP A 46 -2.87 14.27 -3.05
CA ASP A 46 -2.13 14.98 -2.00
C ASP A 46 -0.94 15.77 -2.60
N ASN A 47 -1.28 16.79 -3.41
CA ASN A 47 -0.35 17.56 -4.24
C ASN A 47 -0.45 19.06 -3.93
#